data_AF-A0A3D2HY24-F1
#
_entry.id   AF-A0A3D2HY24-F1
#
_cell.length_a   1.000
_cell.length_b   1.000
_cell.length_c   1.000
_cell.angle_alpha   90.00
_cell.angle_beta   90.00
_cell.angle_gamma   90.00
#
_symmetry.space_group_name_H-M   'P 1'
#
loop_
_entity.id
_entity.type
_entity.pdbx_description
1 polymer ?
#
loop_
_entity_poly.entity_id
_entity_poly.type
_entity_poly.pdbx_seq_one_letter_code
_entity_poly.pdbx_strand_id
1 'polypeptide(L)'
;MGSNYKLDYNVDLVFCIDCTESMDNILNIVKERALGLYNDIQQNMQKKGKQISQLRVRLVGFRDYAAYAVECKRGVRPNEPMMVSDFFVLPQDAHKLEVSVKSLYPVGGGDDPEDGLEALAYALRSPWTMDGRAKNRHIIVLWTDEAPHALGFGKDSPRYPRGMAKSFDELTAWWGDGSTPGFMPQQDSKRLILFAPDAGWWSRVADQWDNSIFYPSKAGDGLQDVDYQTILSCIAQSIG
;
A
#
# COMPACT_ATOMS: atom_id res chain seq x y z
N MET A 1 25.55 23.68 -24.52
CA MET A 1 24.39 22.89 -24.97
C MET A 1 23.96 22.03 -23.81
N GLY A 2 22.91 22.44 -23.08
CA GLY A 2 22.38 21.67 -21.96
C GLY A 2 21.71 20.42 -22.51
N SER A 3 22.25 19.25 -22.18
CA SER A 3 21.64 17.97 -22.51
C SER A 3 20.24 17.91 -21.91
N ASN A 4 19.21 17.86 -22.76
CA ASN A 4 17.83 17.53 -22.40
C ASN A 4 17.75 16.04 -22.02
N TYR A 5 18.44 15.62 -20.95
CA TYR A 5 18.24 14.30 -20.38
C TYR A 5 16.83 14.28 -19.77
N LYS A 6 15.87 13.74 -20.51
CA LYS A 6 14.63 13.25 -19.91
C LYS A 6 15.05 12.14 -18.95
N LEU A 7 14.88 12.38 -17.66
CA LEU A 7 15.05 11.34 -16.65
C LEU A 7 13.94 10.31 -16.85
N ASP A 8 14.33 9.07 -17.14
CA ASP A 8 13.45 7.92 -17.16
C ASP A 8 13.27 7.38 -15.74
N TYR A 9 12.03 7.04 -15.40
CA TYR A 9 11.64 6.54 -14.09
C TYR A 9 11.06 5.13 -14.19
N ASN A 10 11.57 4.23 -13.35
CA ASN A 10 10.90 2.97 -13.03
C ASN A 10 10.08 3.18 -11.76
N VAL A 11 8.77 2.93 -11.84
CA VAL A 11 7.84 3.15 -10.73
C VAL A 11 7.23 1.81 -10.34
N ASP A 12 7.43 1.43 -9.09
CA ASP A 12 6.72 0.32 -8.45
C ASP A 12 5.78 0.89 -7.40
N LEU A 13 4.50 0.57 -7.51
CA LEU A 13 3.47 0.92 -6.55
C LEU A 13 3.00 -0.34 -5.82
N VAL A 14 2.94 -0.30 -4.49
CA VAL A 14 2.24 -1.30 -3.70
C VAL A 14 1.05 -0.63 -3.03
N PHE A 15 -0.14 -1.15 -3.30
CA PHE A 15 -1.39 -0.68 -2.71
C PHE A 15 -1.79 -1.59 -1.57
N CYS A 16 -1.66 -1.09 -0.34
CA CYS A 16 -2.18 -1.69 0.88
C CYS A 16 -3.59 -1.15 1.10
N ILE A 17 -4.61 -1.97 0.85
CA ILE A 17 -6.00 -1.53 0.89
C ILE A 17 -6.71 -2.30 1.99
N ASP A 18 -7.23 -1.57 2.97
CA ASP A 18 -8.16 -2.10 3.95
C ASP A 18 -9.45 -2.53 3.24
N CYS A 19 -9.84 -3.78 3.45
CA CYS A 19 -10.97 -4.45 2.80
C CYS A 19 -12.09 -4.82 3.78
N THR A 20 -12.17 -4.11 4.91
CA THR A 20 -13.25 -4.23 5.89
C THR A 20 -14.52 -3.48 5.48
N GLU A 21 -15.62 -3.71 6.20
CA GLU A 21 -16.94 -3.21 5.84
C GLU A 21 -17.04 -1.68 5.72
N SER A 22 -16.22 -0.92 6.45
CA SER A 22 -16.20 0.55 6.42
C SER A 22 -15.58 1.14 5.13
N MET A 23 -14.79 0.35 4.39
CA MET A 23 -13.91 0.85 3.32
C MET A 23 -14.56 0.93 1.93
N ASP A 24 -15.89 0.87 1.86
CA ASP A 24 -16.69 0.88 0.63
C ASP A 24 -16.29 2.00 -0.35
N ASN A 25 -16.14 3.23 0.13
CA ASN A 25 -15.84 4.40 -0.70
C ASN A 25 -14.49 4.27 -1.43
N ILE A 26 -13.43 3.92 -0.71
CA ILE A 26 -12.09 3.81 -1.30
C ILE A 26 -11.99 2.63 -2.25
N LEU A 27 -12.59 1.50 -1.89
CA LEU A 27 -12.63 0.35 -2.78
C LEU A 27 -13.30 0.73 -4.10
N ASN A 28 -14.40 1.51 -4.07
CA ASN A 28 -15.06 1.99 -5.28
C ASN A 28 -14.17 2.95 -6.09
N ILE A 29 -13.49 3.90 -5.44
CA ILE A 29 -12.55 4.81 -6.12
C ILE A 29 -11.43 4.02 -6.84
N VAL A 30 -10.80 3.07 -6.15
CA VAL A 30 -9.70 2.28 -6.73
C VAL A 30 -10.23 1.40 -7.87
N LYS A 31 -11.43 0.79 -7.72
CA LYS A 31 -12.07 -0.03 -8.76
C LYS A 31 -12.40 0.74 -10.03
N GLU A 32 -13.00 1.92 -9.89
CA GLU A 32 -13.42 2.75 -11.03
C GLU A 32 -12.23 3.29 -11.82
N ARG A 33 -11.07 3.45 -11.16
CA ARG A 33 -9.91 4.14 -11.72
C ARG A 33 -8.73 3.23 -12.04
N ALA A 34 -8.79 1.95 -11.69
CA ALA A 34 -7.73 0.98 -11.96
C ALA A 34 -7.27 0.94 -13.44
N LEU A 35 -8.21 1.04 -14.39
CA LEU A 35 -7.88 1.08 -15.83
C LEU A 35 -7.25 2.41 -16.27
N GLY A 36 -7.64 3.53 -15.64
CA GLY A 36 -7.14 4.87 -15.96
C GLY A 36 -5.77 5.18 -15.35
N LEU A 37 -5.43 4.50 -14.25
CA LEU A 37 -4.26 4.77 -13.42
C LEU A 37 -2.96 4.94 -14.21
N TYR A 38 -2.67 4.05 -15.16
CA TYR A 38 -1.46 4.14 -15.99
C TYR A 38 -1.42 5.44 -16.80
N ASN A 39 -2.50 5.75 -17.50
CA ASN A 39 -2.60 6.94 -18.35
C ASN A 39 -2.54 8.22 -17.50
N ASP A 40 -3.20 8.24 -16.35
CA ASP A 40 -3.25 9.40 -15.47
C ASP A 40 -1.90 9.71 -14.84
N ILE A 41 -1.16 8.68 -14.40
CA ILE A 41 0.20 8.84 -13.87
C ILE A 41 1.15 9.30 -14.98
N GLN A 42 1.09 8.67 -16.16
CA GLN A 42 1.91 9.09 -17.32
C GLN A 42 1.67 10.56 -17.67
N GLN A 43 0.41 10.99 -17.78
CA GLN A 43 0.07 12.38 -18.10
C GLN A 43 0.58 13.36 -17.05
N ASN A 44 0.42 13.05 -15.75
CA ASN A 44 0.94 13.90 -14.67
C ASN A 44 2.46 14.00 -14.68
N MET A 45 3.16 12.91 -15.00
CA MET A 45 4.62 12.92 -15.10
C MET A 45 5.11 13.68 -16.33
N GLN A 46 4.43 13.54 -17.46
CA GLN A 46 4.74 14.30 -18.68
C GLN A 46 4.57 15.80 -18.48
N LYS A 47 3.53 16.25 -17.76
CA LYS A 47 3.36 17.66 -17.36
C LYS A 47 4.53 18.18 -16.53
N LYS A 48 5.23 17.31 -15.79
CA LYS A 48 6.44 17.62 -15.02
C LYS A 48 7.74 17.44 -15.82
N GLY A 49 7.66 17.19 -17.13
CA GLY A 49 8.83 16.97 -18.00
C GLY A 49 9.56 15.65 -17.74
N LYS A 50 8.89 14.66 -17.12
CA LYS A 50 9.46 13.36 -16.75
C LYS A 50 8.75 12.24 -17.49
N GLN A 51 9.46 11.13 -17.73
CA GLN A 51 8.93 9.97 -18.43
C GLN A 51 9.03 8.73 -17.54
N ILE A 52 7.97 7.93 -17.51
CA ILE A 52 8.00 6.63 -16.85
C ILE A 52 8.32 5.57 -17.92
N SER A 53 9.43 4.86 -17.72
CA SER A 53 9.85 3.72 -18.55
C SER A 53 9.07 2.46 -18.21
N GLN A 54 8.75 2.27 -16.93
CA GLN A 54 8.00 1.12 -16.44
C GLN A 54 7.14 1.53 -15.25
N LEU A 55 5.87 1.10 -15.25
CA LEU A 55 4.99 1.18 -14.10
C LEU A 55 4.57 -0.24 -13.71
N ARG A 56 4.85 -0.65 -12.47
CA ARG A 56 4.33 -1.89 -11.91
C ARG A 56 3.46 -1.60 -10.70
N VAL A 57 2.38 -2.37 -10.54
CA VAL A 57 1.46 -2.22 -9.40
C VAL A 57 1.28 -3.57 -8.72
N ARG A 58 1.34 -3.62 -7.40
CA ARG A 58 1.06 -4.80 -6.58
C ARG A 58 -0.05 -4.46 -5.59
N LEU A 59 -0.93 -5.43 -5.31
CA LEU A 59 -2.02 -5.28 -4.35
C LEU A 59 -1.75 -6.10 -3.09
N VAL A 60 -2.06 -5.50 -1.94
CA VAL A 60 -2.11 -6.11 -0.62
C VAL A 60 -3.45 -5.70 0.00
N GLY A 61 -4.47 -6.54 -0.15
CA GLY A 61 -5.75 -6.35 0.53
C GLY A 61 -5.68 -6.95 1.94
N PHE A 62 -6.03 -6.20 2.97
CA PHE A 62 -5.98 -6.67 4.37
C PHE A 62 -7.31 -6.47 5.11
N ARG A 63 -7.48 -7.24 6.18
CA ARG A 63 -8.59 -7.24 7.14
C ARG A 63 -8.01 -7.59 8.52
N ASP A 64 -8.65 -8.50 9.26
CA ASP A 64 -8.20 -9.02 10.56
C ASP A 64 -8.03 -10.57 10.57
N TYR A 65 -6.83 -11.03 10.96
CA TYR A 65 -6.44 -12.43 11.17
C TYR A 65 -7.14 -13.09 12.38
N ALA A 66 -7.32 -12.36 13.48
CA ALA A 66 -8.10 -12.80 14.63
C ALA A 66 -9.58 -12.96 14.28
N ALA A 67 -10.16 -12.01 13.53
CA ALA A 67 -11.52 -12.14 13.00
C ALA A 67 -11.66 -13.41 12.14
N TYR A 68 -10.72 -13.64 11.21
CA TYR A 68 -10.66 -14.88 10.43
C TYR A 68 -10.64 -16.13 11.31
N ALA A 69 -9.82 -16.13 12.37
CA ALA A 69 -9.71 -17.27 13.29
C ALA A 69 -11.02 -17.53 14.04
N VAL A 70 -11.76 -16.48 14.41
CA VAL A 70 -13.09 -16.58 15.03
C VAL A 70 -14.10 -17.15 14.03
N GLU A 71 -14.13 -16.66 12.79
CA GLU A 71 -14.99 -17.16 11.73
C GLU A 71 -14.75 -18.66 11.46
N CYS A 72 -13.49 -19.09 11.39
CA CYS A 72 -13.13 -20.51 11.28
C CYS A 72 -13.69 -21.34 12.44
N LYS A 73 -13.54 -20.86 13.68
CA LYS A 73 -14.04 -21.57 14.88
C LYS A 73 -15.57 -21.67 14.90
N ARG A 74 -16.26 -20.67 14.34
CA ARG A 74 -17.73 -20.65 14.19
C ARG A 74 -18.23 -21.54 13.05
N GLY A 75 -17.35 -22.06 12.20
CA GLY A 75 -17.73 -22.90 11.05
C GLY A 75 -18.44 -22.12 9.94
N VAL A 76 -18.34 -20.80 9.92
CA VAL A 76 -18.80 -19.97 8.79
C VAL A 76 -17.69 -19.88 7.74
N ARG A 77 -18.04 -19.54 6.50
CA ARG A 77 -17.03 -19.34 5.45
C ARG A 77 -16.26 -18.05 5.76
N PRO A 78 -14.97 -18.14 6.12
CA PRO A 78 -14.24 -16.96 6.54
C PRO A 78 -13.74 -16.15 5.34
N ASN A 79 -13.55 -14.85 5.54
CA ASN A 79 -12.97 -13.97 4.53
C ASN A 79 -11.45 -13.94 4.69
N GLU A 80 -10.68 -14.24 3.63
CA GLU A 80 -9.22 -14.28 3.75
C GLU A 80 -8.66 -12.97 4.34
N PRO A 81 -7.84 -13.05 5.41
CA PRO A 81 -7.43 -11.88 6.19
C PRO A 81 -6.38 -11.04 5.47
N MET A 82 -5.67 -11.65 4.53
CA MET A 82 -4.64 -11.02 3.73
C MET A 82 -4.63 -11.60 2.31
N MET A 83 -4.71 -10.73 1.32
CA MET A 83 -4.70 -11.06 -0.10
C MET A 83 -3.55 -10.33 -0.77
N VAL A 84 -2.60 -11.07 -1.36
CA VAL A 84 -1.38 -10.50 -1.92
C VAL A 84 -1.24 -10.93 -3.37
N SER A 85 -1.09 -9.97 -4.28
CA SER A 85 -0.83 -10.24 -5.70
C SER A 85 0.66 -10.22 -6.02
N ASP A 86 1.04 -10.69 -7.21
CA ASP A 86 2.30 -10.29 -7.85
C ASP A 86 2.20 -8.87 -8.43
N PHE A 87 3.33 -8.33 -8.92
CA PHE A 87 3.33 -7.07 -9.64
C PHE A 87 2.71 -7.24 -11.04
N PHE A 88 1.70 -6.43 -11.33
CA PHE A 88 1.12 -6.20 -12.65
C PHE A 88 1.97 -5.16 -13.41
N VAL A 89 2.44 -5.49 -14.60
CA VAL A 89 3.21 -4.56 -15.44
C VAL A 89 2.26 -3.77 -16.34
N LEU A 90 2.21 -2.44 -16.17
CA LEU A 90 1.29 -1.59 -16.93
C LEU A 90 1.96 -1.00 -18.18
N PRO A 91 1.23 -0.90 -19.32
CA PRO A 91 -0.20 -1.17 -19.48
C PRO A 91 -0.59 -2.64 -19.76
N GLN A 92 0.38 -3.55 -19.88
CA GLN A 92 0.16 -4.92 -20.37
C GLN A 92 -0.80 -5.74 -19.49
N ASP A 93 -0.71 -5.59 -18.18
CA ASP A 93 -1.52 -6.30 -17.18
C ASP A 93 -2.68 -5.44 -16.65
N ALA A 94 -3.06 -4.34 -17.31
CA ALA A 94 -4.10 -3.41 -16.83
C ALA A 94 -5.43 -4.12 -16.52
N HIS A 95 -5.84 -5.07 -17.37
CA HIS A 95 -7.06 -5.83 -17.13
C HIS A 95 -6.92 -6.82 -15.95
N LYS A 96 -5.74 -7.41 -15.73
CA LYS A 96 -5.52 -8.28 -14.55
C LYS A 96 -5.55 -7.47 -13.26
N LEU A 97 -4.95 -6.28 -13.27
CA LEU A 97 -5.03 -5.33 -12.16
C LEU A 97 -6.48 -4.97 -11.88
N GLU A 98 -7.24 -4.58 -12.90
CA GLU A 98 -8.66 -4.22 -12.79
C GLU A 98 -9.48 -5.36 -12.16
N VAL A 99 -9.37 -6.58 -12.67
CA VAL A 99 -10.09 -7.74 -12.14
C VAL A 99 -9.70 -8.01 -10.69
N SER A 100 -8.41 -7.89 -10.35
CA SER A 100 -7.92 -8.10 -8.98
C SER A 100 -8.46 -7.05 -8.01
N VAL A 101 -8.45 -5.77 -8.40
CA VAL A 101 -9.05 -4.69 -7.62
C VAL A 101 -10.57 -4.89 -7.47
N LYS A 102 -11.26 -5.28 -8.55
CA LYS A 102 -12.72 -5.55 -8.52
C LYS A 102 -13.10 -6.73 -7.64
N SER A 103 -12.18 -7.67 -7.42
CA SER A 103 -12.39 -8.79 -6.49
C SER A 103 -12.22 -8.42 -5.01
N LEU A 104 -11.75 -7.20 -4.69
CA LEU A 104 -11.73 -6.71 -3.32
C LEU A 104 -13.14 -6.30 -2.93
N TYR A 105 -13.64 -6.81 -1.81
CA TYR A 105 -14.96 -6.46 -1.29
C TYR A 105 -14.81 -6.04 0.18
N PRO A 106 -15.55 -5.00 0.62
CA PRO A 106 -15.58 -4.55 2.00
C PRO A 106 -16.41 -5.55 2.80
N VAL A 107 -15.73 -6.51 3.42
CA VAL A 107 -16.36 -7.60 4.18
C VAL A 107 -15.45 -7.98 5.34
N GLY A 108 -16.04 -8.40 6.45
CA GLY A 108 -15.27 -8.77 7.64
C GLY A 108 -14.67 -7.54 8.33
N GLY A 109 -13.63 -7.79 9.14
CA GLY A 109 -13.03 -6.80 10.05
C GLY A 109 -13.22 -7.20 11.51
N GLY A 110 -14.41 -7.70 11.86
CA GLY A 110 -14.66 -8.14 13.22
C GLY A 110 -14.79 -6.94 14.16
N ASP A 111 -14.01 -6.90 15.23
CA ASP A 111 -13.95 -5.77 16.15
C ASP A 111 -12.75 -4.91 15.79
N ASP A 112 -12.91 -3.59 15.66
CA ASP A 112 -11.79 -2.63 15.53
C ASP A 112 -10.74 -2.91 16.63
N PRO A 113 -9.40 -2.86 16.39
CA PRO A 113 -8.59 -2.49 15.18
C PRO A 113 -8.42 -3.53 14.02
N GLU A 114 -7.55 -3.23 13.02
CA GLU A 114 -7.26 -4.09 11.84
C GLU A 114 -5.75 -4.41 11.61
N ASP A 115 -5.37 -5.42 10.80
CA ASP A 115 -3.97 -5.86 10.61
C ASP A 115 -3.16 -5.06 9.55
N GLY A 116 -3.25 -3.73 9.60
CA GLY A 116 -2.57 -2.86 8.64
C GLY A 116 -1.03 -2.86 8.75
N LEU A 117 -0.46 -3.16 9.93
CA LEU A 117 1.01 -3.26 10.09
C LEU A 117 1.57 -4.51 9.38
N GLU A 118 0.86 -5.63 9.43
CA GLU A 118 1.15 -6.84 8.67
C GLU A 118 1.11 -6.55 7.17
N ALA A 119 0.13 -5.77 6.70
CA ALA A 119 0.03 -5.35 5.30
C ALA A 119 1.25 -4.53 4.85
N LEU A 120 1.72 -3.58 5.68
CA LEU A 120 2.98 -2.88 5.43
C LEU A 120 4.15 -3.87 5.37
N ALA A 121 4.23 -4.84 6.27
CA ALA A 121 5.27 -5.87 6.27
C ALA A 121 5.33 -6.65 4.93
N TYR A 122 4.18 -7.02 4.36
CA TYR A 122 4.10 -7.61 3.03
C TYR A 122 4.60 -6.66 1.94
N ALA A 123 4.22 -5.39 2.01
CA ALA A 123 4.64 -4.38 1.05
C ALA A 123 6.15 -4.14 1.08
N LEU A 124 6.77 -4.01 2.26
CA LEU A 124 8.21 -3.82 2.43
C LEU A 124 9.03 -4.93 1.77
N ARG A 125 8.54 -6.16 1.86
CA ARG A 125 9.19 -7.37 1.33
C ARG A 125 8.88 -7.66 -0.14
N SER A 126 8.27 -6.71 -0.85
CA SER A 126 7.91 -6.88 -2.26
C SER A 126 9.15 -7.06 -3.15
N PRO A 127 9.04 -7.76 -4.31
CA PRO A 127 10.15 -7.91 -5.25
C PRO A 127 10.34 -6.64 -6.11
N TRP A 128 10.87 -5.59 -5.47
CA TRP A 128 11.14 -4.28 -6.05
C TRP A 128 12.12 -4.30 -7.23
N THR A 129 11.95 -3.40 -8.19
CA THR A 129 12.83 -3.26 -9.36
C THR A 129 14.19 -2.71 -8.95
N MET A 130 15.26 -3.40 -9.34
CA MET A 130 16.64 -3.05 -8.98
C MET A 130 17.60 -3.02 -10.17
N ASP A 131 17.08 -2.83 -11.39
CA ASP A 131 17.89 -2.97 -12.61
C ASP A 131 18.95 -1.87 -12.83
N GLY A 132 18.87 -0.77 -12.07
CA GLY A 132 19.82 0.35 -12.08
C GLY A 132 19.87 1.14 -13.39
N ARG A 133 18.93 0.91 -14.31
CA ARG A 133 18.92 1.52 -15.66
C ARG A 133 18.20 2.86 -15.70
N ALA A 134 17.27 3.08 -14.77
CA ALA A 134 16.45 4.27 -14.63
C ALA A 134 16.40 4.67 -13.16
N LYS A 135 15.89 5.88 -12.88
CA LYS A 135 15.66 6.31 -11.50
C LYS A 135 14.47 5.54 -10.92
N ASN A 136 14.69 4.79 -9.85
CA ASN A 136 13.64 3.99 -9.25
C ASN A 136 12.79 4.82 -8.28
N ARG A 137 11.50 4.49 -8.22
CA ARG A 137 10.52 4.99 -7.25
C ARG A 137 9.72 3.81 -6.74
N HIS A 138 9.87 3.51 -5.46
CA HIS A 138 9.19 2.42 -4.77
C HIS A 138 8.23 3.04 -3.77
N ILE A 139 6.94 3.02 -4.08
CA ILE A 139 5.93 3.76 -3.33
C ILE A 139 4.96 2.74 -2.75
N ILE A 140 4.82 2.78 -1.42
CA ILE A 140 3.76 2.07 -0.72
C ILE A 140 2.66 3.09 -0.44
N VAL A 141 1.42 2.74 -0.77
CA VAL A 141 0.24 3.56 -0.44
C VAL A 141 -0.69 2.71 0.39
N LEU A 142 -1.01 3.18 1.59
CA LEU A 142 -1.92 2.50 2.51
C LEU A 142 -3.19 3.33 2.71
N TRP A 143 -4.34 2.65 2.64
CA TRP A 143 -5.65 3.20 2.95
C TRP A 143 -6.33 2.36 4.02
N THR A 144 -6.74 3.00 5.10
CA THR A 144 -7.59 2.45 6.16
C THR A 144 -8.32 3.59 6.84
N ASP A 145 -9.48 3.32 7.42
CA ASP A 145 -10.15 4.27 8.30
C ASP A 145 -10.09 3.84 9.78
N GLU A 146 -9.25 2.87 10.13
CA GLU A 146 -9.11 2.38 11.49
C GLU A 146 -7.65 2.37 11.96
N ALA A 147 -7.43 2.37 13.28
CA ALA A 147 -6.14 2.11 13.88
C ALA A 147 -5.66 0.68 13.55
N PRO A 148 -4.35 0.41 13.58
CA PRO A 148 -3.87 -0.95 13.42
C PRO A 148 -3.80 -1.70 14.76
N HIS A 149 -4.00 -3.01 14.70
CA HIS A 149 -3.55 -3.92 15.73
C HIS A 149 -2.03 -3.78 15.96
N ALA A 150 -1.59 -4.12 17.16
CA ALA A 150 -0.16 -4.36 17.39
C ALA A 150 0.28 -5.61 16.62
N LEU A 151 1.48 -5.58 16.04
CA LEU A 151 2.04 -6.71 15.32
C LEU A 151 1.97 -8.00 16.13
N GLY A 152 1.45 -9.05 15.50
CA GLY A 152 1.31 -10.37 16.12
C GLY A 152 0.03 -10.56 16.93
N PHE A 153 -0.91 -9.61 16.90
CA PHE A 153 -2.22 -9.78 17.53
C PHE A 153 -2.94 -11.02 16.99
N GLY A 154 -3.04 -11.16 15.67
CA GLY A 154 -3.64 -12.29 14.99
C GLY A 154 -2.78 -13.57 14.89
N LYS A 155 -1.68 -13.69 15.66
CA LYS A 155 -0.69 -14.79 15.48
C LYS A 155 -1.23 -16.21 15.66
N ASP A 156 -2.32 -16.36 16.41
CA ASP A 156 -2.97 -17.65 16.64
C ASP A 156 -3.87 -18.07 15.46
N SER A 157 -4.06 -17.18 14.48
CA SER A 157 -4.79 -17.48 13.26
C SER A 157 -4.03 -18.51 12.42
N PRO A 158 -4.71 -19.54 11.88
CA PRO A 158 -4.06 -20.56 11.04
C PRO A 158 -3.52 -19.98 9.72
N ARG A 159 -3.91 -18.75 9.36
CA ARG A 159 -3.41 -18.03 8.19
C ARG A 159 -2.30 -17.02 8.51
N TYR A 160 -1.96 -16.81 9.77
CA TYR A 160 -0.94 -15.83 10.13
C TYR A 160 0.41 -16.22 9.53
N PRO A 161 1.12 -15.29 8.86
CA PRO A 161 2.29 -15.62 8.09
C PRO A 161 3.50 -15.97 8.94
N ARG A 162 4.30 -16.90 8.42
CA ARG A 162 5.62 -17.21 9.01
C ARG A 162 6.63 -16.13 8.66
N GLY A 163 7.46 -15.77 9.63
CA GLY A 163 8.51 -14.75 9.46
C GLY A 163 7.96 -13.33 9.36
N MET A 164 6.82 -13.06 10.00
CA MET A 164 6.32 -11.71 10.23
C MET A 164 7.21 -10.97 11.25
N ALA A 165 7.24 -9.64 11.17
CA ALA A 165 7.94 -8.81 12.16
C ALA A 165 7.34 -9.07 13.54
N LYS A 166 8.19 -9.25 14.55
CA LYS A 166 7.76 -9.60 15.92
C LYS A 166 7.34 -8.38 16.73
N SER A 167 7.66 -7.18 16.26
CA SER A 167 7.40 -5.92 16.94
C SER A 167 7.41 -4.76 15.94
N PHE A 168 6.84 -3.62 16.37
CA PHE A 168 6.88 -2.38 15.60
C PHE A 168 8.32 -1.91 15.31
N ASP A 169 9.23 -2.09 16.26
CA ASP A 169 10.63 -1.71 16.08
C ASP A 169 11.32 -2.59 15.03
N GLU A 170 11.00 -3.89 14.98
CA GLU A 170 11.50 -4.78 13.93
C GLU A 170 10.91 -4.41 12.55
N LEU A 171 9.63 -4.04 12.48
CA LEU A 171 9.03 -3.54 11.24
C LEU A 171 9.64 -2.20 10.80
N THR A 172 9.99 -1.33 11.75
CA THR A 172 10.72 -0.10 11.48
C THR A 172 12.12 -0.39 10.95
N ALA A 173 12.81 -1.41 11.48
CA ALA A 173 14.07 -1.87 10.91
C ALA A 173 13.90 -2.46 9.49
N TRP A 174 12.74 -3.05 9.17
CA TRP A 174 12.41 -3.49 7.80
C TRP A 174 12.22 -2.31 6.84
N TRP A 175 11.70 -1.17 7.29
CA TRP A 175 11.72 0.07 6.51
C TRP A 175 13.17 0.57 6.30
N GLY A 176 13.97 0.51 7.36
CA GLY A 176 15.36 0.93 7.38
C GLY A 176 15.53 2.44 7.31
N ASP A 177 16.79 2.89 7.35
CA ASP A 177 17.16 4.28 7.14
C ASP A 177 18.48 4.41 6.36
N GLY A 178 19.00 5.64 6.22
CA GLY A 178 20.26 5.90 5.51
C GLY A 178 21.50 5.28 6.17
N SER A 179 21.42 4.87 7.44
CA SER A 179 22.50 4.22 8.19
C SER A 179 22.30 2.70 8.29
N THR A 180 21.06 2.24 8.42
CA THR A 180 20.68 0.83 8.59
C THR A 180 19.71 0.41 7.48
N PRO A 181 20.20 -0.21 6.40
CA PRO A 181 19.35 -0.67 5.31
C PRO A 181 18.29 -1.69 5.78
N GLY A 182 17.07 -1.53 5.29
CA GLY A 182 15.97 -2.46 5.50
C GLY A 182 15.70 -3.35 4.28
N PHE A 183 14.47 -3.83 4.13
CA PHE A 183 14.02 -4.53 2.91
C PHE A 183 13.75 -3.58 1.75
N MET A 184 13.49 -2.29 2.03
CA MET A 184 13.34 -1.29 0.97
C MET A 184 14.69 -1.02 0.31
N PRO A 185 14.77 -0.95 -1.04
CA PRO A 185 16.08 -1.12 -1.67
C PRO A 185 17.02 0.10 -1.61
N GLN A 186 16.51 1.30 -1.92
CA GLN A 186 17.29 2.54 -1.92
C GLN A 186 16.54 3.63 -1.16
N GLN A 187 17.24 4.31 -0.26
CA GLN A 187 16.67 5.31 0.65
C GLN A 187 16.00 6.47 -0.09
N ASP A 188 16.63 6.98 -1.15
CA ASP A 188 16.12 8.10 -1.94
C ASP A 188 14.94 7.73 -2.85
N SER A 189 14.69 6.43 -3.01
CA SER A 189 13.71 5.84 -3.92
C SER A 189 12.45 5.36 -3.20
N LYS A 190 12.52 5.05 -1.90
CA LYS A 190 11.37 4.59 -1.10
C LYS A 190 10.47 5.73 -0.66
N ARG A 191 9.15 5.54 -0.73
CA ARG A 191 8.14 6.50 -0.25
C ARG A 191 7.00 5.72 0.41
N LEU A 192 6.44 6.29 1.47
CA LEU A 192 5.21 5.79 2.07
C LEU A 192 4.16 6.90 2.04
N ILE A 193 2.95 6.57 1.62
CA ILE A 193 1.80 7.47 1.66
C ILE A 193 0.73 6.80 2.51
N LEU A 194 0.34 7.43 3.61
CA LEU A 194 -0.66 6.92 4.55
C LEU A 194 -1.92 7.77 4.46
N PHE A 195 -3.03 7.14 4.10
CA PHE A 195 -4.38 7.65 4.31
C PHE A 195 -4.99 6.84 5.44
N ALA A 196 -4.91 7.36 6.66
CA ALA A 196 -5.26 6.64 7.87
C ALA A 196 -5.70 7.61 8.98
N PRO A 197 -6.46 7.17 9.99
CA PRO A 197 -6.77 8.04 11.12
C PRO A 197 -5.52 8.34 11.95
N ASP A 198 -5.51 9.48 12.63
CA ASP A 198 -4.47 9.81 13.63
C ASP A 198 -4.68 9.00 14.91
N ALA A 199 -4.51 7.69 14.79
CA ALA A 199 -4.80 6.70 15.82
C ALA A 199 -3.81 5.53 15.80
N GLY A 200 -3.61 4.93 16.98
CA GLY A 200 -2.73 3.77 17.15
C GLY A 200 -1.29 4.05 16.73
N TRP A 201 -0.76 3.21 15.83
CA TRP A 201 0.64 3.27 15.40
C TRP A 201 0.87 4.17 14.17
N TRP A 202 -0.17 4.72 13.53
CA TRP A 202 -0.03 5.47 12.27
C TRP A 202 0.81 6.73 12.40
N SER A 203 0.57 7.54 13.43
CA SER A 203 1.38 8.74 13.70
C SER A 203 2.83 8.37 13.98
N ARG A 204 3.07 7.26 14.69
CA ARG A 204 4.44 6.76 14.95
C ARG A 204 5.14 6.31 13.66
N VAL A 205 4.42 5.67 12.73
CA VAL A 205 4.97 5.35 11.39
C VAL A 205 5.33 6.64 10.66
N ALA A 206 4.41 7.61 10.60
CA ALA A 206 4.63 8.87 9.91
C ALA A 206 5.82 9.67 10.48
N ASP A 207 5.99 9.66 11.80
CA ASP A 207 7.06 10.38 12.49
C ASP A 207 8.43 9.69 12.39
N GLN A 208 8.46 8.35 12.47
CA GLN A 208 9.71 7.58 12.56
C GLN A 208 10.24 7.15 11.19
N TRP A 209 9.37 6.95 10.20
CA TRP A 209 9.77 6.45 8.89
C TRP A 209 10.02 7.63 7.96
N ASP A 210 11.27 7.83 7.59
CA ASP A 210 11.65 8.85 6.62
C ASP A 210 10.91 8.68 5.29
N ASN A 211 10.75 9.76 4.52
CA ASN A 211 10.06 9.71 3.23
C ASN A 211 8.59 9.24 3.30
N SER A 212 7.95 9.40 4.46
CA SER A 212 6.52 9.16 4.68
C SER A 212 5.71 10.44 4.58
N ILE A 213 4.51 10.35 4.00
CA ILE A 213 3.52 11.43 3.95
C ILE A 213 2.25 10.90 4.61
N PHE A 214 1.76 11.60 5.62
CA PHE A 214 0.56 11.24 6.35
C PHE A 214 -0.59 12.19 6.05
N TYR A 215 -1.66 11.64 5.51
CA TYR A 215 -2.94 12.30 5.29
C TYR A 215 -3.93 11.78 6.34
N PRO A 216 -4.07 12.48 7.48
CA PRO A 216 -4.96 12.05 8.53
C PRO A 216 -6.41 12.09 8.03
N SER A 217 -7.14 11.02 8.31
CA SER A 217 -8.57 10.92 8.03
C SER A 217 -9.37 10.81 9.31
N LYS A 218 -10.69 10.90 9.18
CA LYS A 218 -11.60 10.62 10.28
C LYS A 218 -11.83 9.11 10.39
N ALA A 219 -11.61 8.58 11.59
CA ALA A 219 -11.79 7.15 11.86
C ALA A 219 -13.23 6.70 11.65
N GLY A 220 -13.42 5.50 11.09
CA GLY A 220 -14.71 4.87 10.84
C GLY A 220 -15.59 5.55 9.77
N ASP A 221 -15.07 6.52 9.02
CA ASP A 221 -15.81 7.26 7.98
C ASP A 221 -15.49 6.76 6.56
N GLY A 222 -14.78 5.63 6.42
CA GLY A 222 -14.46 5.01 5.13
C GLY A 222 -13.61 5.89 4.20
N LEU A 223 -12.84 6.83 4.76
CA LEU A 223 -12.06 7.84 4.03
C LEU A 223 -12.90 8.64 3.01
N GLN A 224 -14.13 9.04 3.37
CA GLN A 224 -15.02 9.83 2.49
C GLN A 224 -14.41 11.12 1.93
N ASP A 225 -13.48 11.75 2.66
CA ASP A 225 -12.83 13.00 2.23
C ASP A 225 -11.71 12.80 1.20
N VAL A 226 -11.29 11.55 0.96
CA VAL A 226 -10.20 11.25 0.02
C VAL A 226 -10.77 11.03 -1.38
N ASP A 227 -10.41 11.91 -2.31
CA ASP A 227 -10.76 11.76 -3.72
C ASP A 227 -9.60 11.18 -4.57
N TYR A 228 -9.94 10.74 -5.77
CA TYR A 228 -8.97 10.17 -6.72
C TYR A 228 -7.88 11.17 -7.14
N GLN A 229 -8.21 12.46 -7.25
CA GLN A 229 -7.25 13.48 -7.68
C GLN A 229 -6.18 13.71 -6.62
N THR A 230 -6.55 13.63 -5.34
CA THR A 230 -5.65 13.68 -4.21
C THR A 230 -4.70 12.50 -4.26
N ILE A 231 -5.20 11.26 -4.43
CA ILE A 231 -4.38 10.05 -4.56
C ILE A 231 -3.37 10.19 -5.71
N LEU A 232 -3.85 10.54 -6.91
CA LEU A 232 -2.99 10.73 -8.08
C LEU A 232 -1.94 11.81 -7.86
N SER A 233 -2.32 12.93 -7.27
CA SER A 233 -1.43 14.04 -7.00
C SER A 233 -0.33 13.63 -6.02
N CYS A 234 -0.67 12.90 -4.96
CA CYS A 234 0.29 12.41 -3.96
C CYS A 234 1.29 11.43 -4.58
N ILE A 235 0.81 10.47 -5.38
CA ILE A 235 1.67 9.52 -6.09
C ILE A 235 2.59 10.28 -7.06
N ALA A 236 2.03 11.15 -7.90
CA ALA A 236 2.80 11.91 -8.88
C ALA A 236 3.81 12.88 -8.24
N GLN A 237 3.52 13.42 -7.05
CA GLN A 237 4.47 14.22 -6.27
C GLN A 237 5.59 13.35 -5.70
N SER A 238 5.28 12.14 -5.26
CA SER A 238 6.24 11.19 -4.67
C SER A 238 7.21 10.57 -5.68
N ILE A 239 6.80 10.46 -6.95
CA ILE A 239 7.70 10.07 -8.06
C ILE A 239 8.70 11.20 -8.38
N GLY A 240 8.33 12.44 -8.04
CA GLY A 240 9.07 13.68 -8.28
C GLY A 240 10.47 13.76 -7.68
#